data_AF-A0AAV7YBZ8-F1
#
_entry.id   AF-A0AAV7YBZ8-F1
#
_cell.length_a   1.000
_cell.length_b   1.000
_cell.length_c   1.000
_cell.angle_alpha   90.00
_cell.angle_beta   90.00
_cell.angle_gamma   90.00
#
_symmetry.space_group_name_H-M   'P 1'
#
loop_
_entity.id
_entity.type
_entity.pdbx_description
1 polymer ?
#
loop_
_entity_poly.entity_id
_entity_poly.type
_entity_poly.pdbx_seq_one_letter_code
_entity_poly.pdbx_strand_id
1 'polypeptide(L)'
;MPPENELNNMFENLLMELGLPYLTKTQMRQMTNDKKWFVLCQQKSKTELKSLEAQSGKSVENSPKSYIDQLKTNSNLQLIIELRTAISSNPLSWMIEFLNLGGLSILVNSLSQTAHKQSNQKTKSDERLTNECLRAFKAIMNNNVGLEAFLSDKKSTLVIAMCLDLKDWAILRRAIELLIVISVVPPNGHRQCLKSLSYYREKRNLKSRFAILTNLLKKSIGDKNSKEFQESCLMFINSLIDTPLEPYACLELRKEFALLGIRRILKKFDNEKTEGLNIQIQKFEEGWSRDEKNTGEII
;
A
#
# COMPACT_ATOMS: atom_id res chain seq x y z
N MET A 1 38.49 5.57 -7.99
CA MET A 1 37.22 5.86 -8.67
C MET A 1 37.43 5.63 -10.17
N PRO A 2 36.54 4.90 -10.86
CA PRO A 2 36.65 4.67 -12.31
C PRO A 2 36.36 5.95 -13.11
N PRO A 3 36.62 5.96 -14.43
CA PRO A 3 36.25 7.05 -15.33
C PRO A 3 34.75 7.37 -15.28
N GLU A 4 34.38 8.61 -15.57
CA GLU A 4 33.01 9.11 -15.42
C GLU A 4 31.95 8.29 -16.17
N ASN A 5 32.22 7.91 -17.42
CA ASN A 5 31.28 7.09 -18.21
C ASN A 5 31.06 5.71 -17.56
N GLU A 6 32.12 5.08 -17.06
CA GLU A 6 32.03 3.78 -16.39
C GLU A 6 31.31 3.91 -15.05
N LEU A 7 31.63 4.96 -14.27
CA LEU A 7 30.95 5.28 -13.01
C LEU A 7 29.44 5.45 -13.21
N ASN A 8 29.04 6.23 -14.22
CA ASN A 8 27.63 6.46 -14.54
C ASN A 8 26.93 5.17 -14.96
N ASN A 9 27.56 4.32 -15.79
CA ASN A 9 27.01 3.02 -16.17
C ASN A 9 26.83 2.08 -14.97
N MET A 10 27.83 2.00 -14.08
CA MET A 10 27.74 1.24 -12.84
C MET A 10 26.62 1.76 -11.94
N PHE A 11 26.46 3.08 -11.88
CA PHE A 11 25.42 3.72 -11.07
C PHE A 11 24.02 3.49 -11.64
N GLU A 12 23.83 3.51 -12.96
CA GLU A 12 22.54 3.15 -13.57
C GLU A 12 22.18 1.69 -13.30
N ASN A 13 23.14 0.76 -13.36
CA ASN A 13 22.90 -0.64 -12.97
C ASN A 13 22.45 -0.76 -11.51
N LEU A 14 23.08 -0.01 -10.61
CA LEU A 14 22.65 0.05 -9.22
C LEU A 14 21.22 0.61 -9.09
N LEU A 15 20.88 1.69 -9.80
CA LEU A 15 19.54 2.28 -9.75
C LEU A 15 18.47 1.31 -10.28
N MET A 16 18.80 0.48 -11.27
CA MET A 16 17.92 -0.59 -11.74
C MET A 16 17.69 -1.63 -10.64
N GLU A 17 18.76 -2.13 -10.01
CA GLU A 17 18.68 -3.11 -8.92
C GLU A 17 18.00 -2.56 -7.65
N LEU A 18 18.00 -1.26 -7.40
CA LEU A 18 17.28 -0.70 -6.25
C LEU A 18 15.77 -0.56 -6.50
N GLY A 19 15.29 -0.69 -7.75
CA GLY A 19 13.87 -0.62 -8.08
C GLY A 19 13.17 0.68 -7.67
N LEU A 20 13.91 1.78 -7.54
CA LEU A 20 13.37 3.03 -6.96
C LEU A 20 12.36 3.74 -7.88
N PRO A 21 11.44 4.56 -7.31
CA PRO A 21 10.56 5.44 -8.08
C PRO A 21 11.32 6.41 -8.99
N TYR A 22 10.67 6.82 -10.09
CA TYR A 22 11.27 7.67 -11.12
C TYR A 22 11.87 8.98 -10.58
N LEU A 23 11.13 9.69 -9.73
CA LEU A 23 11.59 10.96 -9.15
C LEU A 23 12.84 10.75 -8.28
N THR A 24 12.88 9.69 -7.48
CA THR A 24 14.04 9.33 -6.66
C THR A 24 15.26 9.00 -7.53
N LYS A 25 15.08 8.21 -8.60
CA LYS A 25 16.16 7.93 -9.57
C LYS A 25 16.69 9.21 -10.20
N THR A 26 15.81 10.13 -10.57
CA THR A 26 16.17 11.42 -11.18
C THR A 26 17.02 12.27 -10.22
N GLN A 27 16.62 12.36 -8.95
CA GLN A 27 17.40 13.06 -7.93
C GLN A 27 18.76 12.40 -7.70
N MET A 28 18.84 11.07 -7.68
CA MET A 28 20.11 10.35 -7.50
C MET A 28 21.07 10.56 -8.67
N ARG A 29 20.58 10.69 -9.91
CA ARG A 29 21.42 10.97 -11.09
C ARG A 29 22.13 12.33 -11.02
N GLN A 30 21.54 13.29 -10.32
CA GLN A 30 22.08 14.64 -10.13
C GLN A 30 23.16 14.71 -9.04
N MET A 31 23.45 13.60 -8.34
CA MET A 31 24.53 13.57 -7.35
C MET A 31 25.91 13.74 -7.98
N THR A 32 26.85 14.30 -7.22
CA THR A 32 28.26 14.40 -7.63
C THR A 32 28.91 13.02 -7.79
N ASN A 33 29.95 12.94 -8.62
CA ASN A 33 30.66 11.69 -8.90
C ASN A 33 31.23 11.03 -7.63
N ASP A 34 31.74 11.82 -6.68
CA ASP A 34 32.20 11.32 -5.38
C ASP A 34 31.09 10.65 -4.57
N LYS A 35 29.88 11.23 -4.58
CA LYS A 35 28.71 10.66 -3.89
C LYS A 35 28.24 9.38 -4.57
N LYS A 36 28.18 9.36 -5.91
CA LYS A 36 27.85 8.15 -6.69
C LYS A 36 28.83 7.02 -6.39
N TRP A 37 30.12 7.33 -6.36
CA TRP A 37 31.17 6.35 -6.04
C TRP A 37 31.07 5.83 -4.61
N PHE A 38 30.84 6.72 -3.64
CA PHE A 38 30.64 6.33 -2.24
C PHE A 38 29.48 5.33 -2.08
N VAL A 39 28.34 5.60 -2.71
CA VAL A 39 27.17 4.72 -2.69
C VAL A 39 27.47 3.36 -3.33
N LEU A 40 28.18 3.34 -4.46
CA LEU A 40 28.59 2.09 -5.12
C LEU A 40 29.52 1.25 -4.25
N CYS A 41 30.50 1.86 -3.59
CA CYS A 41 31.38 1.16 -2.66
C CYS A 41 30.62 0.56 -1.47
N GLN A 42 29.68 1.32 -0.91
CA GLN A 42 28.85 0.84 0.20
C GLN A 42 27.94 -0.33 -0.22
N GLN A 43 27.44 -0.33 -1.46
CA GLN A 43 26.65 -1.45 -1.96
C GLN A 43 27.52 -2.68 -2.21
N LYS A 44 28.70 -2.51 -2.83
CA LYS A 44 29.64 -3.62 -3.07
C LYS A 44 30.02 -4.32 -1.78
N SER A 45 30.35 -3.58 -0.72
CA SER A 45 30.70 -4.18 0.57
C SER A 45 29.54 -4.97 1.19
N LYS A 46 28.29 -4.50 1.05
CA LYS A 46 27.09 -5.27 1.46
C LYS A 46 26.92 -6.55 0.66
N THR A 47 27.14 -6.51 -0.65
CA THR A 47 27.04 -7.69 -1.52
C THR A 47 28.14 -8.70 -1.21
N GLU A 48 29.36 -8.24 -0.97
CA GLU A 48 30.48 -9.09 -0.55
C GLU A 48 30.21 -9.77 0.80
N LEU A 49 29.71 -9.03 1.79
CA LEU A 49 29.26 -9.60 3.08
C LEU A 49 28.21 -10.70 2.89
N LYS A 50 27.18 -10.45 2.06
CA LYS A 50 26.15 -11.46 1.76
C LYS A 50 26.73 -12.67 1.02
N SER A 51 27.74 -12.49 0.17
CA SER A 51 28.41 -13.59 -0.52
C SER A 51 29.28 -14.45 0.40
N LEU A 52 29.89 -13.85 1.42
CA LEU A 52 30.62 -14.57 2.47
C LEU A 52 29.65 -15.36 3.37
N GLU A 53 28.51 -14.77 3.73
CA GLU A 53 27.43 -15.49 4.40
C GLU A 53 26.93 -16.67 3.55
N ALA A 54 26.95 -16.53 2.22
CA ALA A 54 26.53 -17.57 1.31
C ALA A 54 27.43 -18.80 1.29
N GLN A 55 28.73 -18.63 1.52
CA GLN A 55 29.68 -19.73 1.64
C GLN A 55 29.57 -20.47 2.98
N SER A 56 28.96 -19.83 3.99
CA SER A 56 28.73 -20.41 5.32
C SER A 56 27.47 -21.29 5.45
N GLY A 57 26.73 -21.51 4.35
CA GLY A 57 25.47 -22.27 4.34
C GLY A 57 24.21 -21.46 4.69
N LYS A 58 24.37 -20.24 5.25
CA LYS A 58 23.26 -19.32 5.57
C LYS A 58 22.56 -18.70 4.35
N SER A 59 23.12 -18.78 3.14
CA SER A 59 22.48 -18.26 1.91
C SER A 59 21.25 -19.03 1.49
N VAL A 60 21.26 -20.36 1.68
CA VAL A 60 20.13 -21.20 1.26
C VAL A 60 18.89 -20.80 2.05
N GLU A 61 19.05 -20.53 3.35
CA GLU A 61 17.98 -20.04 4.24
C GLU A 61 17.38 -18.70 3.78
N ASN A 62 18.20 -17.78 3.25
CA ASN A 62 17.79 -16.43 2.83
C ASN A 62 17.40 -16.30 1.34
N SER A 63 17.29 -17.42 0.62
CA SER A 63 16.81 -17.43 -0.77
C SER A 63 15.29 -17.21 -0.86
N PRO A 64 14.76 -16.64 -1.96
CA PRO A 64 13.32 -16.50 -2.17
C PRO A 64 12.58 -17.84 -2.04
N LYS A 65 13.16 -18.91 -2.62
CA LYS A 65 12.60 -20.26 -2.59
C LYS A 65 12.51 -20.83 -1.18
N SER A 66 13.56 -20.65 -0.37
CA SER A 66 13.57 -21.10 1.03
C SER A 66 12.45 -20.45 1.84
N TYR A 67 12.27 -19.13 1.75
CA TYR A 67 11.16 -18.46 2.44
C TYR A 67 9.79 -19.01 2.02
N ILE A 68 9.61 -19.27 0.73
CA ILE A 68 8.36 -19.82 0.21
C ILE A 68 8.10 -21.22 0.77
N ASP A 69 9.11 -22.11 0.76
CA ASP A 69 8.96 -23.48 1.22
C ASP A 69 8.76 -23.55 2.75
N GLN A 70 9.45 -22.69 3.51
CA GLN A 70 9.25 -22.55 4.96
C GLN A 70 7.85 -22.00 5.30
N LEU A 71 7.35 -21.01 4.58
CA LEU A 71 6.00 -20.46 4.83
C LEU A 71 4.87 -21.41 4.42
N LYS A 72 5.10 -22.28 3.44
CA LYS A 72 4.14 -23.35 3.08
C LYS A 72 4.01 -24.40 4.18
N THR A 73 5.11 -24.69 4.87
CA THR A 73 5.16 -25.75 5.89
C THR A 73 4.78 -25.23 7.27
N ASN A 74 5.25 -24.04 7.66
CA ASN A 74 4.97 -23.46 8.96
C ASN A 74 4.90 -21.92 8.90
N SER A 75 3.78 -21.38 8.42
CA SER A 75 3.54 -19.94 8.41
C SER A 75 3.48 -19.37 9.84
N ASN A 76 4.52 -18.63 10.23
CA ASN A 76 4.58 -17.96 11.53
C ASN A 76 5.01 -16.47 11.38
N LEU A 77 4.74 -15.68 12.41
CA LEU A 77 5.01 -14.24 12.42
C LEU A 77 6.49 -13.90 12.19
N GLN A 78 7.41 -14.69 12.75
CA GLN A 78 8.85 -14.43 12.66
C GLN A 78 9.34 -14.55 11.22
N LEU A 79 8.92 -15.60 10.51
CA LEU A 79 9.25 -15.78 9.09
C LEU A 79 8.68 -14.66 8.21
N ILE A 80 7.49 -14.13 8.52
CA ILE A 80 6.90 -13.00 7.80
C ILE A 80 7.72 -11.71 8.04
N ILE A 81 8.20 -11.48 9.26
CA ILE A 81 9.07 -10.33 9.59
C ILE A 81 10.40 -10.41 8.82
N GLU A 82 11.01 -11.59 8.78
CA GLU A 82 12.25 -11.86 8.07
C GLU A 82 12.05 -11.68 6.55
N LEU A 83 11.01 -12.30 5.98
CA LEU A 83 10.66 -12.15 4.58
C LEU A 83 10.39 -10.69 4.21
N ARG A 84 9.63 -9.94 5.03
CA ARG A 84 9.41 -8.50 4.80
C ARG A 84 10.74 -7.74 4.74
N THR A 85 11.67 -8.07 5.63
CA THR A 85 13.00 -7.45 5.67
C THR A 85 13.83 -7.84 4.45
N ALA A 86 13.78 -9.10 4.02
CA ALA A 86 14.44 -9.59 2.82
C ALA A 86 13.93 -8.87 1.56
N ILE A 87 12.61 -8.75 1.38
CA ILE A 87 11.99 -8.03 0.25
C ILE A 87 12.44 -6.56 0.22
N SER A 88 12.57 -5.90 1.37
CA SER A 88 12.95 -4.49 1.44
C SER A 88 14.45 -4.21 1.35
N SER A 89 15.31 -5.19 1.64
CA SER A 89 16.77 -4.99 1.76
C SER A 89 17.60 -5.73 0.71
N ASN A 90 16.99 -6.66 -0.03
CA ASN A 90 17.62 -7.31 -1.17
C ASN A 90 17.38 -6.53 -2.47
N PRO A 91 18.20 -6.79 -3.51
CA PRO A 91 18.02 -6.17 -4.81
C PRO A 91 16.67 -6.55 -5.46
N LEU A 92 16.24 -5.75 -6.43
CA LEU A 92 15.01 -5.95 -7.20
C LEU A 92 14.98 -7.34 -7.84
N SER A 93 16.11 -7.83 -8.35
CA SER A 93 16.24 -9.19 -8.91
C SER A 93 15.78 -10.29 -7.93
N TRP A 94 16.13 -10.18 -6.64
CA TRP A 94 15.68 -11.10 -5.60
C TRP A 94 14.15 -11.08 -5.44
N MET A 95 13.56 -9.89 -5.45
CA MET A 95 12.11 -9.74 -5.34
C MET A 95 11.39 -10.26 -6.59
N ILE A 96 11.93 -10.04 -7.79
CA ILE A 96 11.40 -10.60 -9.03
C ILE A 96 11.43 -12.13 -8.98
N GLU A 97 12.51 -12.74 -8.51
CA GLU A 97 12.60 -14.19 -8.31
C GLU A 97 11.52 -14.67 -7.31
N PHE A 98 11.36 -13.98 -6.18
CA PHE A 98 10.30 -14.27 -5.21
C PHE A 98 8.89 -14.25 -5.85
N LEU A 99 8.60 -13.25 -6.69
CA LEU A 99 7.32 -13.15 -7.38
C LEU A 99 7.13 -14.28 -8.40
N ASN A 100 8.15 -14.59 -9.20
CA ASN A 100 8.13 -15.65 -10.20
C ASN A 100 7.90 -17.04 -9.59
N LEU A 101 8.39 -17.26 -8.37
CA LEU A 101 8.16 -18.49 -7.60
C LEU A 101 6.78 -18.54 -6.91
N GLY A 102 5.92 -17.55 -7.15
CA GLY A 102 4.57 -17.48 -6.56
C GLY A 102 4.55 -16.97 -5.12
N GLY A 103 5.61 -16.32 -4.65
CA GLY A 103 5.74 -15.85 -3.27
C GLY A 103 4.67 -14.84 -2.85
N LEU A 104 4.18 -14.01 -3.78
CA LEU A 104 3.06 -13.09 -3.50
C LEU A 104 1.81 -13.83 -3.01
N SER A 105 1.48 -14.96 -3.64
CA SER A 105 0.30 -15.76 -3.25
C SER A 105 0.43 -16.28 -1.82
N ILE A 106 1.65 -16.62 -1.37
CA ILE A 106 1.90 -17.03 0.01
C ILE A 106 1.58 -15.90 0.99
N LEU A 107 2.11 -14.69 0.74
CA LEU A 107 1.82 -13.52 1.58
C LEU A 107 0.32 -13.17 1.61
N VAL A 108 -0.35 -13.23 0.45
CA VAL A 108 -1.79 -12.99 0.33
C VAL A 108 -2.58 -14.04 1.13
N ASN A 109 -2.20 -15.31 1.06
CA ASN A 109 -2.84 -16.37 1.83
C ASN A 109 -2.62 -16.20 3.34
N SER A 110 -1.39 -15.87 3.78
CA SER A 110 -1.09 -15.60 5.20
C SER A 110 -1.91 -14.43 5.74
N LEU A 111 -2.04 -13.33 4.98
CA LEU A 111 -2.88 -12.21 5.38
C LEU A 111 -4.38 -12.57 5.35
N SER A 112 -4.81 -13.37 4.39
CA SER A 112 -6.21 -13.79 4.25
C SER A 112 -6.70 -14.56 5.48
N GLN A 113 -5.85 -15.44 6.03
CA GLN A 113 -6.16 -16.20 7.25
C GLN A 113 -6.42 -15.31 8.47
N THR A 114 -5.76 -14.16 8.58
CA THR A 114 -5.98 -13.21 9.68
C THR A 114 -7.11 -12.21 9.37
N ALA A 115 -7.20 -11.74 8.14
CA ALA A 115 -8.17 -10.73 7.72
C ALA A 115 -9.61 -11.24 7.76
N HIS A 116 -9.83 -12.53 7.46
CA HIS A 116 -11.18 -13.12 7.47
C HIS A 116 -11.73 -13.40 8.87
N LYS A 117 -10.87 -13.49 9.91
CA LYS A 117 -11.32 -13.60 11.30
C LYS A 117 -12.20 -12.41 11.69
N GLN A 118 -13.21 -12.64 12.51
CA GLN A 118 -14.01 -11.56 13.07
C GLN A 118 -13.16 -10.69 14.01
N SER A 119 -13.48 -9.39 14.13
CA SER A 119 -12.71 -8.43 14.95
C SER A 119 -12.57 -8.83 16.43
N ASN A 120 -13.52 -9.58 16.98
CA ASN A 120 -13.49 -10.13 18.33
C ASN A 120 -12.60 -11.39 18.48
N GLN A 121 -12.24 -12.06 17.38
CA GLN A 121 -11.42 -13.27 17.34
C GLN A 121 -9.96 -12.99 16.97
N LYS A 122 -9.63 -11.75 16.58
CA LYS A 122 -8.27 -11.37 16.21
C LYS A 122 -7.40 -11.22 17.44
N THR A 123 -6.29 -11.95 17.45
CA THR A 123 -5.26 -11.85 18.49
C THR A 123 -4.29 -10.71 18.19
N LYS A 124 -3.52 -10.28 19.20
CA LYS A 124 -2.40 -9.32 18.98
C LYS A 124 -1.36 -9.85 17.99
N SER A 125 -1.18 -11.17 17.92
CA SER A 125 -0.29 -11.81 16.95
C SER A 125 -0.83 -11.65 15.51
N ASP A 126 -2.14 -11.82 15.32
CA ASP A 126 -2.79 -11.62 14.03
C ASP A 126 -2.65 -10.17 13.53
N GLU A 127 -2.77 -9.18 14.42
CA GLU A 127 -2.58 -7.76 14.07
C GLU A 127 -1.13 -7.48 13.66
N ARG A 128 -0.15 -8.04 14.39
CA ARG A 128 1.26 -7.91 14.04
C ARG A 128 1.55 -8.56 12.68
N LEU A 129 1.07 -9.78 12.45
CA LEU A 129 1.23 -10.47 11.17
C LEU A 129 0.63 -9.64 10.03
N THR A 130 -0.57 -9.11 10.26
CA THR A 130 -1.25 -8.25 9.28
C THR A 130 -0.41 -7.02 8.95
N ASN A 131 0.11 -6.31 9.96
CA ASN A 131 0.96 -5.14 9.73
C ASN A 131 2.22 -5.49 8.91
N GLU A 132 2.87 -6.61 9.22
CA GLU A 132 4.07 -7.05 8.52
C GLU A 132 3.79 -7.47 7.07
N CYS A 133 2.67 -8.14 6.80
CA CYS A 133 2.21 -8.41 5.43
C CYS A 133 1.93 -7.12 4.65
N LEU A 134 1.24 -6.13 5.24
CA LEU A 134 0.99 -4.84 4.58
C LEU A 134 2.30 -4.08 4.30
N ARG A 135 3.29 -4.18 5.19
CA ARG A 135 4.63 -3.61 4.96
C ARG A 135 5.36 -4.33 3.82
N ALA A 136 5.25 -5.66 3.73
CA ALA A 136 5.79 -6.44 2.63
C ALA A 136 5.14 -6.05 1.30
N PHE A 137 3.81 -5.90 1.26
CA PHE A 137 3.10 -5.42 0.07
C PHE A 137 3.53 -4.01 -0.34
N LYS A 138 3.70 -3.09 0.63
CA LYS A 138 4.23 -1.75 0.35
C LYS A 138 5.62 -1.81 -0.31
N ALA A 139 6.49 -2.71 0.15
CA ALA A 139 7.81 -2.90 -0.44
C ALA A 139 7.73 -3.50 -1.86
N ILE A 140 6.88 -4.50 -2.08
CA ILE A 140 6.65 -5.11 -3.41
C ILE A 140 6.13 -4.05 -4.40
N MET A 141 5.15 -3.24 -4.00
CA MET A 141 4.53 -2.24 -4.87
C MET A 141 5.36 -0.97 -5.11
N ASN A 142 6.55 -0.87 -4.51
CA ASN A 142 7.41 0.32 -4.64
C ASN A 142 8.08 0.46 -6.03
N ASN A 143 7.84 -0.49 -6.93
CA ASN A 143 8.34 -0.53 -8.30
C ASN A 143 7.26 -1.10 -9.22
N ASN A 144 7.38 -0.85 -10.52
CA ASN A 144 6.36 -1.23 -11.50
C ASN A 144 6.17 -2.75 -11.60
N VAL A 145 7.25 -3.54 -11.58
CA VAL A 145 7.17 -5.00 -11.72
C VAL A 145 6.36 -5.62 -10.57
N GLY A 146 6.65 -5.23 -9.34
CA GLY A 146 5.92 -5.71 -8.18
C GLY A 146 4.50 -5.16 -8.09
N LEU A 147 4.26 -3.92 -8.51
CA LEU A 147 2.92 -3.34 -8.58
C LEU A 147 2.04 -4.07 -9.62
N GLU A 148 2.56 -4.34 -10.80
CA GLU A 148 1.88 -5.11 -11.85
C GLU A 148 1.57 -6.54 -11.39
N ALA A 149 2.54 -7.22 -10.77
CA ALA A 149 2.32 -8.54 -10.18
C ALA A 149 1.24 -8.50 -9.09
N PHE A 150 1.23 -7.47 -8.24
CA PHE A 150 0.24 -7.29 -7.19
C PHE A 150 -1.18 -7.13 -7.76
N LEU A 151 -1.33 -6.29 -8.80
CA LEU A 151 -2.62 -6.03 -9.47
C LEU A 151 -3.10 -7.20 -10.35
N SER A 152 -2.18 -8.05 -10.81
CA SER A 152 -2.53 -9.24 -11.59
C SER A 152 -3.16 -10.34 -10.73
N ASP A 153 -2.82 -10.39 -9.44
CA ASP A 153 -3.46 -11.31 -8.50
C ASP A 153 -4.86 -10.82 -8.08
N LYS A 154 -5.86 -11.70 -8.26
CA LYS A 154 -7.28 -11.35 -8.03
C LYS A 154 -7.63 -11.18 -6.54
N LYS A 155 -6.81 -11.69 -5.62
CA LYS A 155 -7.11 -11.72 -4.17
C LYS A 155 -6.36 -10.62 -3.41
N SER A 156 -5.22 -10.18 -3.91
CA SER A 156 -4.36 -9.13 -3.34
C SER A 156 -5.13 -7.89 -2.88
N THR A 157 -5.88 -7.23 -3.77
CA THR A 157 -6.65 -6.03 -3.41
C THR A 157 -7.83 -6.35 -2.48
N LEU A 158 -8.46 -7.52 -2.64
CA LEU A 158 -9.57 -7.96 -1.80
C LEU A 158 -9.12 -8.13 -0.34
N VAL A 159 -7.96 -8.75 -0.12
CA VAL A 159 -7.46 -9.03 1.23
C VAL A 159 -7.05 -7.76 1.97
N ILE A 160 -6.51 -6.75 1.26
CA ILE A 160 -6.24 -5.43 1.85
C ILE A 160 -7.56 -4.78 2.33
N ALA A 161 -8.62 -4.82 1.52
CA ALA A 161 -9.92 -4.28 1.93
C ALA A 161 -10.50 -5.01 3.16
N MET A 162 -10.29 -6.33 3.27
CA MET A 162 -10.68 -7.11 4.46
C MET A 162 -9.93 -6.69 5.75
N CYS A 163 -8.80 -5.99 5.63
CA CYS A 163 -8.06 -5.45 6.77
C CYS A 163 -8.68 -4.18 7.37
N LEU A 164 -9.72 -3.59 6.75
CA LEU A 164 -10.41 -2.40 7.26
C LEU A 164 -11.24 -2.65 8.54
N ASP A 165 -11.28 -3.90 9.02
CA ASP A 165 -11.96 -4.33 10.26
C ASP A 165 -11.00 -4.46 11.47
N LEU A 166 -9.88 -3.74 11.43
CA LEU A 166 -8.87 -3.74 12.50
C LEU A 166 -9.10 -2.59 13.48
N LYS A 167 -8.54 -2.73 14.69
CA LYS A 167 -8.69 -1.73 15.76
C LYS A 167 -7.56 -0.69 15.76
N ASP A 168 -6.39 -1.09 15.29
CA ASP A 168 -5.20 -0.25 15.24
C ASP A 168 -5.25 0.75 14.08
N TRP A 169 -5.22 2.05 14.41
CA TRP A 169 -5.25 3.14 13.44
C TRP A 169 -4.06 3.16 12.49
N ALA A 170 -2.87 2.75 12.94
CA ALA A 170 -1.67 2.73 12.11
C ALA A 170 -1.76 1.62 11.05
N ILE A 171 -2.33 0.46 11.41
CA ILE A 171 -2.55 -0.64 10.46
C ILE A 171 -3.65 -0.27 9.46
N LEU A 172 -4.76 0.31 9.95
CA LEU A 172 -5.84 0.81 9.09
C LEU A 172 -5.32 1.87 8.11
N ARG A 173 -4.53 2.84 8.59
CA ARG A 173 -3.88 3.84 7.75
C ARG A 173 -3.03 3.18 6.67
N ARG A 174 -2.22 2.18 7.03
CA ARG A 174 -1.36 1.47 6.07
C ARG A 174 -2.18 0.74 5.01
N ALA A 175 -3.27 0.07 5.38
CA ALA A 175 -4.16 -0.57 4.42
C ALA A 175 -4.78 0.46 3.46
N ILE A 176 -5.22 1.61 3.99
CA ILE A 176 -5.75 2.71 3.18
C ILE A 176 -4.68 3.30 2.24
N GLU A 177 -3.46 3.55 2.70
CA GLU A 177 -2.35 4.04 1.86
C GLU A 177 -2.11 3.13 0.66
N LEU A 178 -2.15 1.80 0.85
CA LEU A 178 -2.01 0.85 -0.24
C LEU A 178 -3.19 0.90 -1.21
N LEU A 179 -4.42 1.03 -0.69
CA LEU A 179 -5.61 1.16 -1.53
C LEU A 179 -5.61 2.46 -2.35
N ILE A 180 -5.05 3.57 -1.82
CA ILE A 180 -4.85 4.82 -2.57
C ILE A 180 -3.89 4.59 -3.73
N VAL A 181 -2.75 3.94 -3.47
CA VAL A 181 -1.79 3.62 -4.52
C VAL A 181 -2.47 2.80 -5.61
N ILE A 182 -3.22 1.76 -5.23
CA ILE A 182 -3.93 0.90 -6.18
C ILE A 182 -5.02 1.67 -6.94
N SER A 183 -5.80 2.54 -6.28
CA SER A 183 -6.93 3.21 -6.93
C SER A 183 -6.49 4.10 -8.07
N VAL A 184 -5.30 4.72 -8.00
CA VAL A 184 -4.80 5.61 -9.05
C VAL A 184 -4.06 4.88 -10.19
N VAL A 185 -3.91 3.55 -10.14
CA VAL A 185 -3.21 2.80 -11.20
C VAL A 185 -4.16 2.49 -12.37
N PRO A 186 -3.94 3.05 -13.57
CA PRO A 186 -4.67 2.65 -14.76
C PRO A 186 -4.19 1.29 -15.30
N PRO A 187 -5.02 0.57 -16.09
CA PRO A 187 -6.42 0.85 -16.38
C PRO A 187 -7.39 0.26 -15.35
N ASN A 188 -6.94 -0.66 -14.50
CA ASN A 188 -7.83 -1.53 -13.72
C ASN A 188 -7.82 -1.28 -12.19
N GLY A 189 -6.86 -0.53 -11.66
CA GLY A 189 -6.66 -0.38 -10.22
C GLY A 189 -7.88 0.18 -9.48
N HIS A 190 -8.46 1.27 -10.00
CA HIS A 190 -9.71 1.85 -9.48
C HIS A 190 -10.85 0.83 -9.42
N ARG A 191 -11.11 0.12 -10.53
CA ARG A 191 -12.15 -0.91 -10.62
C ARG A 191 -11.91 -2.05 -9.63
N GLN A 192 -10.66 -2.43 -9.40
CA GLN A 192 -10.33 -3.43 -8.38
C GLN A 192 -10.65 -2.94 -6.97
N CYS A 193 -10.30 -1.70 -6.61
CA CYS A 193 -10.66 -1.13 -5.31
C CYS A 193 -12.18 -1.14 -5.08
N LEU A 194 -12.97 -0.72 -6.08
CA LEU A 194 -14.43 -0.75 -5.98
C LEU A 194 -15.00 -2.16 -5.82
N LYS A 195 -14.45 -3.15 -6.55
CA LYS A 195 -14.82 -4.56 -6.40
C LYS A 195 -14.48 -5.07 -5.01
N SER A 196 -13.31 -4.72 -4.47
CA SER A 196 -12.89 -5.11 -3.12
C SER A 196 -13.78 -4.55 -2.03
N LEU A 197 -14.21 -3.29 -2.14
CA LEU A 197 -15.17 -2.69 -1.21
C LEU A 197 -16.56 -3.32 -1.31
N SER A 198 -16.98 -3.71 -2.53
CA SER A 198 -18.25 -4.42 -2.75
C SER A 198 -18.21 -5.84 -2.15
N TYR A 199 -17.08 -6.53 -2.30
CA TYR A 199 -16.82 -7.82 -1.66
C TYR A 199 -16.81 -7.70 -0.13
N TYR A 200 -16.15 -6.66 0.42
CA TYR A 200 -16.15 -6.39 1.85
C TYR A 200 -17.58 -6.19 2.39
N ARG A 201 -18.38 -5.38 1.68
CA ARG A 201 -19.80 -5.15 2.01
C ARG A 201 -20.55 -6.45 2.16
N GLU A 202 -20.42 -7.36 1.19
CA GLU A 202 -21.09 -8.66 1.21
C GLU A 202 -20.60 -9.53 2.35
N LYS A 203 -19.29 -9.60 2.58
CA LYS A 203 -18.71 -10.41 3.67
C LYS A 203 -19.00 -9.88 5.07
N ARG A 204 -19.35 -8.59 5.21
CA ARG A 204 -19.68 -7.95 6.49
C ARG A 204 -21.13 -7.52 6.60
N ASN A 205 -21.99 -7.92 5.66
CA ASN A 205 -23.42 -7.59 5.62
C ASN A 205 -23.70 -6.09 5.80
N LEU A 206 -22.92 -5.24 5.15
CA LEU A 206 -23.11 -3.80 5.20
C LEU A 206 -24.15 -3.36 4.17
N LYS A 207 -24.89 -2.28 4.50
CA LYS A 207 -25.90 -1.71 3.60
C LYS A 207 -25.31 -1.08 2.32
N SER A 208 -24.05 -0.64 2.37
CA SER A 208 -23.36 0.01 1.25
C SER A 208 -21.87 -0.35 1.27
N ARG A 209 -21.25 -0.35 0.08
CA ARG A 209 -19.81 -0.61 -0.11
C ARG A 209 -18.90 0.42 0.56
N PHE A 210 -19.37 1.66 0.67
CA PHE A 210 -18.60 2.74 1.30
C PHE A 210 -18.91 2.92 2.79
N ALA A 211 -19.85 2.14 3.35
CA ALA A 211 -20.24 2.24 4.74
C ALA A 211 -19.05 2.06 5.69
N ILE A 212 -18.12 1.14 5.37
CA ILE A 212 -16.91 0.92 6.18
C ILE A 212 -16.06 2.19 6.31
N LEU A 213 -15.80 2.91 5.22
CA LEU A 213 -14.98 4.12 5.23
C LEU A 213 -15.63 5.22 6.07
N THR A 214 -16.93 5.44 5.87
CA THR A 214 -17.67 6.46 6.63
C THR A 214 -17.81 6.10 8.12
N ASN A 215 -17.93 4.82 8.46
CA ASN A 215 -17.98 4.35 9.84
C ASN A 215 -16.62 4.50 10.53
N LEU A 216 -15.52 4.20 9.84
CA LEU A 216 -14.17 4.41 10.37
C LEU A 216 -13.89 5.90 10.60
N LEU A 217 -14.27 6.78 9.65
CA LEU A 217 -14.17 8.23 9.85
C LEU A 217 -14.98 8.69 11.06
N LYS A 218 -16.24 8.26 11.21
CA LYS A 218 -17.05 8.58 12.40
C LYS A 218 -16.38 8.12 13.69
N LYS A 219 -15.86 6.88 13.71
CA LYS A 219 -15.19 6.29 14.87
C LYS A 219 -13.90 7.03 15.24
N SER A 220 -13.22 7.61 14.26
CA SER A 220 -11.96 8.33 14.47
C SER A 220 -12.14 9.73 15.09
N ILE A 221 -13.35 10.30 15.07
CA ILE A 221 -13.60 11.64 15.64
C ILE A 221 -13.30 11.63 17.14
N GLY A 222 -12.54 12.62 17.63
CA GLY A 222 -12.14 12.76 19.03
C GLY A 222 -10.93 11.91 19.45
N ASP A 223 -10.44 10.98 18.62
CA ASP A 223 -9.24 10.21 18.92
C ASP A 223 -7.98 10.88 18.36
N LYS A 224 -7.13 11.38 19.25
CA LYS A 224 -5.87 12.07 18.91
C LYS A 224 -4.91 11.20 18.09
N ASN A 225 -4.95 9.88 18.27
CA ASN A 225 -4.06 8.94 17.57
C ASN A 225 -4.54 8.62 16.15
N SER A 226 -5.73 9.09 15.77
CA SER A 226 -6.35 8.76 14.49
C SER A 226 -6.18 9.85 13.42
N LYS A 227 -5.55 10.99 13.74
CA LYS A 227 -5.39 12.14 12.83
C LYS A 227 -4.77 11.76 11.49
N GLU A 228 -3.70 10.99 11.55
CA GLU A 228 -3.00 10.46 10.38
C GLU A 228 -3.88 9.52 9.53
N PHE A 229 -4.74 8.74 10.18
CA PHE A 229 -5.70 7.87 9.51
C PHE A 229 -6.82 8.68 8.86
N GLN A 230 -7.36 9.69 9.55
CA GLN A 230 -8.44 10.56 9.05
C GLN A 230 -8.06 11.19 7.71
N GLU A 231 -6.86 11.77 7.63
CA GLU A 231 -6.32 12.36 6.41
C GLU A 231 -6.22 11.33 5.28
N SER A 232 -5.61 10.17 5.57
CA SER A 232 -5.44 9.09 4.57
C SER A 232 -6.79 8.54 4.10
N CYS A 233 -7.75 8.37 5.01
CA CYS A 233 -9.08 7.87 4.69
C CYS A 233 -9.84 8.83 3.77
N LEU A 234 -9.78 10.14 4.05
CA LEU A 234 -10.40 11.13 3.17
C LEU A 234 -9.67 11.26 1.83
N MET A 235 -8.33 11.15 1.83
CA MET A 235 -7.54 11.09 0.60
C MET A 235 -7.95 9.89 -0.28
N PHE A 236 -8.24 8.74 0.32
CA PHE A 236 -8.75 7.57 -0.39
C PHE A 236 -10.14 7.79 -0.96
N ILE A 237 -11.06 8.39 -0.19
CA ILE A 237 -12.38 8.75 -0.69
C ILE A 237 -12.27 9.70 -1.89
N ASN A 238 -11.45 10.75 -1.78
CA ASN A 238 -11.18 11.68 -2.87
C ASN A 238 -10.59 10.96 -4.08
N SER A 239 -9.61 10.08 -3.87
CA SER A 239 -9.04 9.28 -4.95
C SER A 239 -10.10 8.42 -5.64
N LEU A 240 -10.98 7.74 -4.90
CA LEU A 240 -12.05 6.93 -5.50
C LEU A 240 -13.02 7.78 -6.34
N ILE A 241 -13.37 8.98 -5.86
CA ILE A 241 -14.32 9.87 -6.54
C ILE A 241 -13.68 10.54 -7.76
N ASP A 242 -12.42 10.98 -7.66
CA ASP A 242 -11.77 11.80 -8.68
C ASP A 242 -11.02 10.99 -9.76
N THR A 243 -10.77 9.69 -9.53
CA THR A 243 -10.03 8.87 -10.50
C THR A 243 -10.80 8.59 -11.81
N PRO A 244 -12.13 8.32 -11.81
CA PRO A 244 -12.85 8.13 -13.06
C PRO A 244 -12.73 9.35 -13.97
N LEU A 245 -12.47 9.13 -15.26
CA LEU A 245 -12.40 10.21 -16.24
C LEU A 245 -13.80 10.70 -16.64
N GLU A 246 -14.83 9.85 -16.47
CA GLU A 246 -16.21 10.17 -16.83
C GLU A 246 -16.90 10.97 -15.71
N PRO A 247 -17.37 12.21 -15.97
CA PRO A 247 -18.02 13.03 -14.94
C PRO A 247 -19.24 12.36 -14.28
N TYR A 248 -19.99 11.59 -15.07
CA TYR A 248 -21.15 10.84 -14.58
C TYR A 248 -20.75 9.78 -13.53
N ALA A 249 -19.64 9.07 -13.74
CA ALA A 249 -19.17 8.07 -12.78
C ALA A 249 -18.74 8.72 -11.46
N CYS A 250 -18.09 9.88 -11.51
CA CYS A 250 -17.74 10.67 -10.34
C CYS A 250 -18.98 11.10 -9.55
N LEU A 251 -20.00 11.60 -10.26
CA LEU A 251 -21.28 12.03 -9.68
C LEU A 251 -21.97 10.87 -8.95
N GLU A 252 -22.07 9.69 -9.56
CA GLU A 252 -22.71 8.52 -8.94
C GLU A 252 -21.97 8.06 -7.67
N LEU A 253 -20.64 8.05 -7.69
CA LEU A 253 -19.83 7.77 -6.49
C LEU A 253 -20.09 8.80 -5.39
N ARG A 254 -20.16 10.08 -5.75
CA ARG A 254 -20.41 11.18 -4.80
C ARG A 254 -21.82 11.06 -4.18
N LYS A 255 -22.85 10.71 -4.97
CA LYS A 255 -24.20 10.40 -4.48
C LYS A 255 -24.20 9.24 -3.48
N GLU A 256 -23.47 8.15 -3.74
CA GLU A 256 -23.37 7.04 -2.77
C GLU A 256 -22.80 7.49 -1.41
N PHE A 257 -21.79 8.37 -1.42
CA PHE A 257 -21.25 8.94 -0.18
C PHE A 257 -22.21 9.97 0.47
N ALA A 258 -22.99 10.70 -0.34
CA ALA A 258 -24.05 11.61 0.12
C ALA A 258 -25.07 10.88 1.00
N LEU A 259 -25.55 9.73 0.51
CA LEU A 259 -26.53 8.88 1.21
C LEU A 259 -26.00 8.36 2.56
N LEU A 260 -24.68 8.20 2.69
CA LEU A 260 -24.03 7.83 3.95
C LEU A 260 -23.82 9.01 4.91
N GLY A 261 -24.18 10.22 4.46
CA GLY A 261 -24.11 11.45 5.23
C GLY A 261 -22.68 11.97 5.41
N ILE A 262 -21.78 11.72 4.45
CA ILE A 262 -20.36 12.08 4.57
C ILE A 262 -20.15 13.55 4.96
N ARG A 263 -20.89 14.49 4.37
CA ARG A 263 -20.78 15.93 4.67
C ARG A 263 -21.08 16.25 6.15
N ARG A 264 -22.06 15.56 6.74
CA ARG A 264 -22.38 15.70 8.17
C ARG A 264 -21.27 15.17 9.06
N ILE A 265 -20.50 14.18 8.59
CA ILE A 265 -19.32 13.67 9.29
C ILE A 265 -18.18 14.69 9.19
N LEU A 266 -17.93 15.23 7.99
CA LEU A 266 -16.84 16.18 7.75
C LEU A 266 -16.98 17.46 8.58
N LYS A 267 -18.19 18.02 8.73
CA LYS A 267 -18.46 19.17 9.61
C LYS A 267 -18.09 18.94 11.08
N LYS A 268 -18.06 17.69 11.55
CA LYS A 268 -17.66 17.39 12.94
C LYS A 268 -16.15 17.53 13.17
N PHE A 269 -15.33 17.57 12.11
CA PHE A 269 -13.89 17.75 12.22
C PHE A 269 -13.46 19.22 12.29
N ASP A 270 -14.37 20.19 12.15
CA ASP A 270 -13.99 21.61 12.03
C ASP A 270 -13.15 22.15 13.19
N ASN A 271 -13.34 21.61 14.39
CA ASN A 271 -12.60 22.02 15.59
C ASN A 271 -11.28 21.25 15.84
N GLU A 272 -11.05 20.13 15.14
CA GLU A 272 -9.93 19.21 15.43
C GLU A 272 -9.07 18.86 14.20
N LYS A 273 -9.35 19.48 13.05
CA LYS A 273 -8.70 19.16 11.77
C LYS A 273 -7.23 19.56 11.74
N THR A 274 -6.41 18.62 11.26
CA THR A 274 -5.03 18.91 10.85
C THR A 274 -5.03 19.68 9.53
N GLU A 275 -3.91 20.34 9.20
CA GLU A 275 -3.73 21.01 7.91
C GLU A 275 -3.96 20.05 6.73
N GLY A 276 -3.35 18.87 6.79
CA GLY A 276 -3.52 17.83 5.77
C GLY A 276 -4.98 17.39 5.60
N LEU A 277 -5.71 17.17 6.72
CA LEU A 277 -7.13 16.83 6.66
C LEU A 277 -7.96 17.99 6.08
N ASN A 278 -7.66 19.24 6.45
CA ASN A 278 -8.37 20.41 5.92
C ASN A 278 -8.21 20.53 4.40
N ILE A 279 -7.01 20.30 3.87
CA ILE A 279 -6.76 20.27 2.41
C ILE A 279 -7.65 19.20 1.75
N GLN A 280 -7.73 18.00 2.33
CA GLN A 280 -8.57 16.93 1.77
C GLN A 280 -10.08 17.24 1.85
N ILE A 281 -10.54 17.93 2.90
CA ILE A 281 -11.93 18.41 3.03
C ILE A 281 -12.23 19.48 1.98
N GLN A 282 -11.33 20.46 1.80
CA GLN A 282 -11.50 21.48 0.78
C GLN A 282 -11.60 20.86 -0.62
N LYS A 283 -10.68 19.94 -0.95
CA LYS A 283 -10.74 19.21 -2.21
C LYS A 283 -12.07 18.47 -2.42
N PHE A 284 -12.59 17.85 -1.36
CA PHE A 284 -13.86 17.15 -1.41
C PHE A 284 -15.03 18.10 -1.71
N GLU A 285 -15.14 19.22 -0.99
CA GLU A 285 -16.21 20.22 -1.15
C GLU A 285 -16.09 20.98 -2.48
N GLU A 286 -14.89 21.29 -2.97
CA GLU A 286 -14.69 21.90 -4.30
C GLU A 286 -15.19 21.01 -5.43
N GLY A 287 -14.95 19.70 -5.34
CA GLY A 287 -15.54 18.74 -6.27
C GLY A 287 -17.07 18.70 -6.17
N TRP A 288 -17.61 18.83 -4.97
CA TRP A 288 -19.05 18.85 -4.74
C TRP A 288 -19.74 20.08 -5.34
N SER A 289 -19.19 21.27 -5.10
CA SER A 289 -19.75 22.52 -5.64
C SER A 289 -19.67 22.59 -7.16
N ARG A 290 -18.69 21.92 -7.79
CA ARG A 290 -18.65 21.79 -9.26
C ARG A 290 -19.81 20.95 -9.78
N ASP A 291 -20.13 19.85 -9.11
CA ASP A 291 -21.22 18.98 -9.53
C ASP A 291 -22.59 19.62 -9.32
N GLU A 292 -22.84 20.28 -8.18
CA GLU A 292 -24.08 21.03 -7.91
C GLU A 292 -24.36 22.10 -8.98
N LYS A 293 -23.31 22.80 -9.45
CA LYS A 293 -23.41 23.78 -10.53
C LYS A 293 -23.72 23.14 -11.89
N ASN A 294 -23.24 21.92 -12.13
CA ASN A 294 -23.40 21.23 -13.42
C ASN A 294 -24.74 20.49 -13.53
N THR A 295 -25.29 19.98 -12.42
CA THR A 295 -26.54 19.19 -12.43
C THR A 295 -27.77 20.00 -12.03
N GLY A 296 -27.61 21.15 -11.38
CA GLY A 296 -28.74 21.95 -10.85
C GLY A 296 -29.51 21.26 -9.72
N GLU A 297 -29.08 20.08 -9.27
CA GLU A 297 -29.65 19.31 -8.18
C GLU A 297 -28.72 19.36 -6.95
N ILE A 298 -29.30 19.51 -5.76
CA ILE A 298 -28.57 19.40 -4.49
C ILE A 298 -28.28 17.91 -4.25
N ILE A 299 -26.98 17.55 -4.29
CA ILE A 299 -26.50 16.21 -3.92
C ILE A 299 -26.50 16.06 -2.39
#